data_AF-A0A4Q2ALR1-F1
#
_entry.id   AF-A0A4Q2ALR1-F1
#
_cell.length_a   1.000
_cell.length_b   1.000
_cell.length_c   1.000
_cell.angle_alpha   90.00
_cell.angle_beta   90.00
_cell.angle_gamma   90.00
#
_symmetry.space_group_name_H-M   'P 1'
#
loop_
_entity.id
_entity.type
_entity.pdbx_description
1 polymer ?
#
loop_
_entity_poly.entity_id
_entity_poly.type
_entity_poly.pdbx_seq_one_letter_code
_entity_poly.pdbx_strand_id
1 'polypeptide(L)'
;MARKKVTDKASTPISKPELNKTTKNFRKSGGKIFSGPEVDERLKNIGAEASIIGNDIMMISSKAGRAAIREELIRIKQARYYGAPSSDEDVFLREIEAGKILLKNATKWKLIHKEIEDTKLLIKKYTNDLNKLKG
;
A
#
# COMPACT_ATOMS: atom_id res chain seq x y z
N MET A 1 22.05 4.46 -32.19
CA MET A 1 21.36 3.78 -31.07
C MET A 1 21.19 4.77 -29.92
N ALA A 2 20.00 5.33 -29.74
CA ALA A 2 19.77 6.28 -28.65
C ALA A 2 19.65 5.50 -27.33
N ARG A 3 20.56 5.78 -26.37
CA ARG A 3 20.40 5.35 -24.98
C ARG A 3 19.05 5.83 -24.49
N LYS A 4 18.11 4.89 -24.24
CA LYS A 4 16.90 5.20 -23.48
C LYS A 4 17.36 5.79 -22.15
N LYS A 5 17.07 7.08 -21.94
CA LYS A 5 17.11 7.68 -20.59
C LYS A 5 16.32 6.74 -19.70
N VAL A 6 17.01 6.12 -18.74
CA VAL A 6 16.36 5.52 -17.58
C VAL A 6 15.74 6.71 -16.86
N THR A 7 14.52 7.05 -17.21
CA THR A 7 13.71 7.88 -16.35
C THR A 7 13.58 7.07 -15.08
N ASP A 8 14.16 7.57 -14.00
CA ASP A 8 13.77 7.19 -12.65
C ASP A 8 12.24 7.20 -12.63
N LYS A 9 11.64 6.02 -12.73
CA LYS A 9 10.21 5.84 -12.58
C LYS A 9 9.93 6.02 -11.09
N ALA A 10 9.94 7.29 -10.66
CA ALA A 10 9.04 7.73 -9.62
C ALA A 10 7.67 7.13 -9.95
N SER A 11 7.10 6.39 -8.99
CA SER A 11 5.84 5.65 -9.02
C SER A 11 5.03 5.81 -10.31
N THR A 12 4.87 4.73 -11.10
CA THR A 12 3.97 4.78 -12.25
C THR A 12 2.55 4.64 -11.73
N PRO A 13 1.70 5.69 -11.80
CA PRO A 13 0.37 5.62 -11.23
C PRO A 13 -0.42 4.47 -11.84
N ILE A 14 -1.23 3.81 -11.02
CA ILE A 14 -2.11 2.75 -11.49
C ILE A 14 -3.09 3.32 -12.53
N SER A 15 -3.38 2.56 -13.59
CA SER A 15 -4.39 2.98 -14.56
C SER A 15 -5.80 2.85 -13.95
N LYS A 16 -6.74 3.71 -14.35
CA LYS A 16 -8.14 3.64 -13.87
C LYS A 16 -8.79 2.26 -14.09
N PRO A 17 -8.62 1.57 -15.24
CA PRO A 17 -9.14 0.20 -15.40
C PRO A 17 -8.53 -0.80 -14.41
N GLU A 18 -7.23 -0.71 -14.18
CA GLU A 18 -6.52 -1.61 -13.27
C GLU A 18 -6.89 -1.33 -11.80
N LEU A 19 -7.04 -0.06 -11.43
CA LEU A 19 -7.57 0.36 -10.13
C LEU A 19 -8.96 -0.23 -9.91
N ASN A 20 -9.85 -0.11 -10.90
CA ASN A 20 -11.20 -0.65 -10.82
C ASN A 20 -11.22 -2.16 -10.66
N LYS A 21 -10.36 -2.88 -11.38
CA LYS A 21 -10.22 -4.33 -11.22
C LYS A 21 -9.69 -4.70 -9.83
N THR A 22 -8.67 -3.97 -9.36
CA THR A 22 -7.98 -4.23 -8.09
C THR A 22 -8.91 -4.01 -6.90
N THR A 23 -9.75 -2.99 -6.95
CA THR A 23 -10.64 -2.57 -5.85
C THR A 23 -12.07 -3.11 -5.98
N LYS A 24 -12.36 -3.93 -7.00
CA LYS A 24 -13.70 -4.49 -7.28
C LYS A 24 -14.33 -5.15 -6.06
N ASN A 25 -13.59 -6.01 -5.36
CA ASN A 25 -14.11 -6.74 -4.20
C ASN A 25 -14.31 -5.84 -2.99
N PHE A 26 -13.45 -4.82 -2.82
CA PHE A 26 -13.63 -3.82 -1.76
C PHE A 26 -14.93 -3.05 -1.95
N ARG A 27 -15.18 -2.54 -3.16
CA ARG A 27 -16.45 -1.86 -3.50
C ARG A 27 -17.67 -2.76 -3.34
N LYS A 28 -17.57 -4.03 -3.78
CA LYS A 28 -18.65 -5.02 -3.58
C LYS A 28 -18.98 -5.27 -2.11
N SER A 29 -18.01 -5.11 -1.21
CA SER A 29 -18.23 -5.23 0.23
C SER A 29 -18.74 -3.94 0.90
N GLY A 30 -19.23 -2.97 0.13
CA GLY A 30 -19.70 -1.67 0.63
C GLY A 30 -18.61 -0.59 0.74
N GLY A 31 -17.36 -0.90 0.38
CA GLY A 31 -16.25 0.04 0.46
C GLY A 31 -16.37 1.22 -0.52
N LYS A 32 -16.06 2.41 -0.05
CA LYS A 32 -16.07 3.68 -0.79
C LYS A 32 -14.64 4.09 -1.12
N ILE A 33 -14.44 4.60 -2.33
CA ILE A 33 -13.14 5.10 -2.79
C ILE A 33 -13.29 6.58 -3.10
N PHE A 34 -12.46 7.40 -2.46
CA PHE A 34 -12.33 8.82 -2.73
C PHE A 34 -10.99 9.11 -3.43
N SER A 35 -11.05 9.96 -4.44
CA SER A 35 -9.91 10.42 -5.22
C SER A 35 -10.23 11.82 -5.76
N GLY A 36 -9.25 12.69 -5.85
CA GLY A 36 -9.41 14.06 -6.34
C GLY A 36 -8.37 15.00 -5.73
N PRO A 37 -8.38 16.28 -6.10
CA PRO A 37 -7.37 17.25 -5.65
C PRO A 37 -7.26 17.37 -4.11
N GLU A 38 -8.40 17.40 -3.41
CA GLU A 38 -8.42 17.46 -1.94
C GLU A 38 -7.83 16.20 -1.29
N VAL A 39 -8.09 15.04 -1.88
CA VAL A 39 -7.52 13.76 -1.43
C VAL A 39 -6.02 13.72 -1.68
N ASP A 40 -5.57 14.22 -2.84
CA ASP A 40 -4.15 14.32 -3.19
C ASP A 40 -3.40 15.23 -2.20
N GLU A 41 -3.95 16.39 -1.88
CA GLU A 41 -3.36 17.32 -0.92
C GLU A 41 -3.28 16.69 0.48
N ARG A 42 -4.37 16.08 0.95
CA ARG A 42 -4.39 15.40 2.24
C ARG A 42 -3.36 14.28 2.32
N LEU A 43 -3.32 13.41 1.31
CA LEU A 43 -2.39 12.28 1.26
C LEU A 43 -0.94 12.75 1.18
N LYS A 44 -0.66 13.82 0.42
CA LYS A 44 0.65 14.48 0.40
C LYS A 44 1.06 14.98 1.79
N ASN A 45 0.15 15.61 2.53
CA ASN A 45 0.43 16.16 3.86
C ASN A 45 0.79 15.07 4.89
N ILE A 46 0.24 13.85 4.74
CA ILE A 46 0.59 12.70 5.58
C ILE A 46 1.69 11.81 4.98
N GLY A 47 2.25 12.18 3.83
CA GLY A 47 3.30 11.43 3.16
C GLY A 47 2.87 10.06 2.60
N ALA A 48 1.59 9.89 2.27
CA ALA A 48 1.03 8.62 1.79
C ALA A 48 0.54 8.71 0.33
N GLU A 49 0.46 7.58 -0.35
CA GLU A 49 -0.14 7.47 -1.69
C GLU A 49 -1.57 6.90 -1.66
N ALA A 50 -1.90 6.14 -0.61
CA ALA A 50 -3.22 5.67 -0.30
C ALA A 50 -3.36 5.60 1.22
N SER A 51 -4.59 5.64 1.72
CA SER A 51 -4.87 5.54 3.16
C SER A 51 -6.29 5.05 3.36
N ILE A 52 -6.53 4.41 4.49
CA ILE A 52 -7.85 3.97 4.91
C ILE A 52 -8.31 4.71 6.15
N ILE A 53 -9.61 5.04 6.14
CA ILE A 53 -10.34 5.58 7.28
C ILE A 53 -11.35 4.51 7.69
N GLY A 54 -11.26 4.04 8.94
CA GLY A 54 -12.08 2.94 9.42
C GLY A 54 -11.76 1.63 8.67
N ASN A 55 -12.77 1.00 8.09
CA ASN A 55 -12.63 -0.27 7.36
C ASN A 55 -13.36 -0.30 6.00
N ASP A 56 -13.93 0.84 5.60
CA ASP A 56 -14.84 0.98 4.46
C ASP A 56 -14.52 2.19 3.59
N ILE A 57 -13.66 3.13 4.01
CA ILE A 57 -13.27 4.29 3.21
C ILE A 57 -11.79 4.18 2.83
N MET A 58 -11.52 4.19 1.52
CA MET A 58 -10.17 4.23 0.96
C MET A 58 -9.96 5.53 0.18
N MET A 59 -8.92 6.27 0.56
CA MET A 59 -8.43 7.44 -0.16
C MET A 59 -7.27 7.03 -1.05
N ILE A 60 -7.28 7.47 -2.32
CA ILE A 60 -6.27 7.10 -3.30
C ILE A 60 -5.78 8.36 -4.01
N SER A 61 -4.47 8.57 -3.98
CA SER A 61 -3.84 9.66 -4.73
C SER A 61 -3.86 9.38 -6.24
N SER A 62 -3.96 10.43 -7.05
CA SER A 62 -3.73 10.37 -8.50
C SER A 62 -2.34 9.84 -8.88
N LYS A 63 -1.39 9.86 -7.93
CA LYS A 63 -0.03 9.33 -8.10
C LYS A 63 0.15 7.92 -7.55
N ALA A 64 -0.90 7.31 -7.00
CA ALA A 64 -0.78 6.05 -6.29
C ALA A 64 -0.29 4.89 -7.17
N GLY A 65 0.75 4.23 -6.70
CA GLY A 65 1.27 2.98 -7.24
C GLY A 65 0.37 1.79 -6.92
N ARG A 66 0.72 0.65 -7.51
CA ARG A 66 0.04 -0.64 -7.27
C ARG A 66 0.29 -1.14 -5.86
N ALA A 67 1.50 -0.96 -5.33
CA ALA A 67 1.86 -1.42 -4.00
C ALA A 67 1.03 -0.72 -2.92
N ALA A 68 0.96 0.61 -2.95
CA ALA A 68 0.16 1.39 -1.99
C ALA A 68 -1.30 0.94 -1.93
N ILE A 69 -1.95 0.77 -3.09
CA ILE A 69 -3.35 0.32 -3.13
C ILE A 69 -3.50 -1.12 -2.61
N ARG A 70 -2.57 -2.00 -2.97
CA ARG A 70 -2.60 -3.42 -2.55
C ARG A 70 -2.35 -3.56 -1.05
N GLU A 71 -1.47 -2.74 -0.50
CA GLU A 71 -1.17 -2.68 0.93
C GLU A 71 -2.42 -2.33 1.73
N GLU A 72 -3.12 -1.26 1.36
CA GLU A 72 -4.38 -0.87 2.01
C GLU A 72 -5.45 -1.97 1.92
N LEU A 73 -5.57 -2.65 0.78
CA LEU A 73 -6.47 -3.80 0.63
C LEU A 73 -6.08 -4.99 1.53
N ILE A 74 -4.79 -5.18 1.82
CA ILE A 74 -4.32 -6.20 2.76
C ILE A 74 -4.66 -5.77 4.20
N ARG A 75 -4.41 -4.51 4.57
CA ARG A 75 -4.76 -3.96 5.88
C ARG A 75 -6.25 -4.08 6.20
N ILE A 76 -7.13 -3.84 5.22
CA ILE A 76 -8.59 -4.10 5.38
C ILE A 76 -8.86 -5.55 5.74
N LYS A 77 -8.22 -6.49 5.02
CA LYS A 77 -8.44 -7.92 5.26
C LYS A 77 -7.92 -8.32 6.64
N GLN A 78 -6.75 -7.83 7.02
CA GLN A 78 -6.19 -8.02 8.36
C GLN A 78 -7.13 -7.46 9.43
N ALA A 79 -7.64 -6.24 9.27
CA ALA A 79 -8.58 -5.63 10.21
C ALA A 79 -9.90 -6.42 10.32
N ARG A 80 -10.41 -6.97 9.21
CA ARG A 80 -11.62 -7.82 9.22
C ARG A 80 -11.40 -9.18 9.87
N TYR A 81 -10.18 -9.72 9.78
CA TYR A 81 -9.86 -11.06 10.28
C TYR A 81 -9.36 -11.04 11.74
N TYR A 82 -8.47 -10.11 12.07
CA TYR A 82 -7.82 -9.99 13.38
C TYR A 82 -8.40 -8.88 14.27
N GLY A 83 -9.30 -8.03 13.76
CA GLY A 83 -9.77 -6.83 14.47
C GLY A 83 -8.74 -5.70 14.49
N ALA A 84 -8.94 -4.71 15.36
CA ALA A 84 -7.97 -3.62 15.56
C ALA A 84 -6.66 -4.16 16.16
N PRO A 85 -5.49 -3.60 15.80
CA PRO A 85 -4.23 -4.00 16.43
C PRO A 85 -4.26 -3.67 17.93
N SER A 86 -3.72 -4.56 18.75
CA SER A 86 -3.76 -4.46 20.22
C SER A 86 -2.46 -3.96 20.87
N SER A 87 -1.36 -3.89 20.10
CA SER A 87 -0.06 -3.43 20.56
C SER A 87 0.82 -2.97 19.39
N ASP A 88 1.91 -2.28 19.68
CA ASP A 88 2.92 -1.93 18.67
C ASP A 88 3.56 -3.18 18.04
N GLU A 89 3.75 -4.26 18.81
CA GLU A 89 4.20 -5.55 18.27
C GLU A 89 3.22 -6.06 17.20
N ASP A 90 1.92 -6.04 17.50
CA ASP A 90 0.88 -6.49 16.57
C ASP A 90 0.86 -5.61 15.30
N VAL A 91 1.01 -4.28 15.46
CA VAL A 91 1.17 -3.37 14.32
C VAL A 91 2.37 -3.80 13.47
N PHE A 92 3.56 -3.92 14.05
CA PHE A 92 4.78 -4.24 13.30
C PHE A 92 4.69 -5.59 12.60
N LEU A 93 4.11 -6.61 13.26
CA LEU A 93 3.91 -7.92 12.66
C LEU A 93 2.97 -7.87 11.45
N ARG A 94 1.87 -7.11 11.53
CA ARG A 94 0.92 -6.93 10.43
C ARG A 94 1.54 -6.17 9.25
N GLU A 95 2.34 -5.15 9.52
CA GLU A 95 3.08 -4.40 8.49
C GLU A 95 4.07 -5.31 7.75
N ILE A 96 4.83 -6.12 8.49
CA ILE A 96 5.77 -7.10 7.94
C ILE A 96 5.02 -8.15 7.10
N GLU A 97 3.90 -8.66 7.59
CA GLU A 97 3.06 -9.61 6.85
C GLU A 97 2.55 -8.99 5.53
N ALA A 98 2.03 -7.77 5.58
CA ALA A 98 1.54 -7.06 4.40
C ALA A 98 2.65 -6.88 3.35
N GLY A 99 3.84 -6.46 3.78
CA GLY A 99 5.02 -6.36 2.93
C GLY A 99 5.42 -7.71 2.31
N LYS A 100 5.44 -8.79 3.09
CA LYS A 100 5.74 -10.14 2.58
C LYS A 100 4.72 -10.59 1.54
N ILE A 101 3.43 -10.30 1.74
CA ILE A 101 2.37 -10.60 0.78
C ILE A 101 2.56 -9.82 -0.52
N LEU A 102 2.92 -8.53 -0.45
CA LEU A 102 3.26 -7.70 -1.61
C LEU A 102 4.41 -8.31 -2.41
N LEU A 103 5.53 -8.63 -1.75
CA LEU A 103 6.71 -9.22 -2.40
C LEU A 103 6.41 -10.58 -3.03
N LYS A 104 5.68 -11.46 -2.32
CA LYS A 104 5.26 -12.77 -2.83
C LYS A 104 4.42 -12.65 -4.12
N ASN A 105 3.64 -11.57 -4.26
CA ASN A 105 2.78 -11.34 -5.40
C ASN A 105 3.35 -10.31 -6.40
N ALA A 106 4.59 -9.85 -6.23
CA ALA A 106 5.13 -8.71 -6.97
C ALA A 106 4.99 -8.86 -8.49
N THR A 107 5.35 -10.03 -9.03
CA THR A 107 5.21 -10.34 -10.46
C THR A 107 3.75 -10.37 -10.90
N LYS A 108 2.87 -11.03 -10.14
CA LYS A 108 1.44 -11.14 -10.43
C LYS A 108 0.74 -9.78 -10.40
N TRP A 109 1.15 -8.91 -9.49
CA TRP A 109 0.61 -7.56 -9.31
C TRP A 109 1.39 -6.52 -10.10
N LYS A 110 2.38 -6.91 -10.90
CA LYS A 110 3.16 -6.02 -11.76
C LYS A 110 3.75 -4.83 -10.99
N LEU A 111 4.24 -5.08 -9.77
CA LEU A 111 4.91 -4.05 -8.99
C LEU A 111 6.19 -3.62 -9.71
N ILE A 112 6.47 -2.32 -9.73
CA ILE A 112 7.70 -1.79 -10.32
C ILE A 112 8.88 -1.98 -9.35
N HIS A 113 10.10 -1.89 -9.88
CA HIS A 113 11.31 -2.09 -9.09
C HIS A 113 11.35 -1.19 -7.84
N LYS A 114 11.00 0.10 -7.99
CA LYS A 114 10.93 1.04 -6.86
C LYS A 114 9.97 0.58 -5.77
N GLU A 115 8.75 0.17 -6.12
CA GLU A 115 7.76 -0.34 -5.16
C GLU A 115 8.27 -1.58 -4.41
N ILE A 116 8.99 -2.47 -5.12
CA ILE A 116 9.59 -3.67 -4.53
C ILE A 116 10.69 -3.28 -3.53
N GLU A 117 11.58 -2.35 -3.89
CA GLU A 117 12.64 -1.88 -3.00
C GLU A 117 12.07 -1.13 -1.78
N ASP A 118 11.10 -0.24 -1.99
CA ASP A 118 10.42 0.48 -0.91
C ASP A 118 9.73 -0.52 0.05
N THR A 119 9.10 -1.57 -0.48
CA THR A 119 8.50 -2.64 0.33
C THR A 119 9.55 -3.41 1.15
N LYS A 120 10.72 -3.72 0.57
CA LYS A 120 11.81 -4.39 1.31
C LYS A 120 12.36 -3.50 2.43
N LEU A 121 12.52 -2.20 2.18
CA LEU A 121 12.96 -1.23 3.18
C LEU A 121 11.95 -1.12 4.33
N LEU A 122 10.65 -1.09 4.01
CA LEU A 122 9.57 -1.09 4.99
C LEU A 122 9.60 -2.34 5.89
N ILE A 123 9.71 -3.53 5.31
CA ILE A 123 9.84 -4.78 6.08
C ILE A 123 11.07 -4.73 6.99
N LYS A 124 12.21 -4.27 6.47
CA LYS A 124 13.45 -4.15 7.26
C LYS A 124 13.28 -3.19 8.44
N LYS A 125 12.65 -2.04 8.21
CA LYS A 125 12.36 -1.05 9.26
C LYS A 125 11.53 -1.68 10.38
N TYR A 126 10.37 -2.24 10.07
CA TYR A 126 9.49 -2.83 11.09
C TYR A 126 10.09 -4.07 11.77
N THR A 127 10.90 -4.85 11.06
CA THR A 127 11.64 -5.96 11.68
C THR A 127 12.63 -5.45 12.73
N ASN A 128 13.34 -4.36 12.43
CA ASN A 128 14.25 -3.73 13.38
C ASN A 128 13.51 -3.11 14.57
N ASP A 129 12.39 -2.44 14.34
CA ASP A 129 11.57 -1.85 15.40
C ASP A 129 10.97 -2.93 16.32
N LEU A 130 10.53 -4.06 15.75
CA LEU A 130 10.10 -5.24 16.50
C LEU A 130 11.22 -5.84 17.34
N ASN A 131 12.44 -5.92 16.81
CA ASN A 131 13.59 -6.44 17.57
C ASN A 131 13.96 -5.52 18.74
N LYS A 132 13.88 -4.19 18.56
CA LYS A 132 14.10 -3.20 19.63
C LYS A 132 13.04 -3.27 20.71
N LEU A 133 11.79 -3.61 20.37
CA LEU A 133 10.72 -3.76 21.34
C LEU A 133 10.91 -4.98 22.26
N LYS A 134 11.64 -6.01 21.77
CA LYS A 134 11.88 -7.28 22.47
C LYS A 134 13.18 -7.32 23.28
N GLY A 135 14.08 -6.37 23.06
CA GLY A 135 15.37 -6.25 23.74
C GLY A 135 15.32 -5.19 24.82
#